data_AF-A0A645B566-F1
#
_entry.id   AF-A0A645B566-F1
#
_cell.length_a   1.000
_cell.length_b   1.000
_cell.length_c   1.000
_cell.angle_alpha   90.00
_cell.angle_beta   90.00
_cell.angle_gamma   90.00
#
_symmetry.space_group_name_H-M   'P 1'
#
loop_
_entity.id
_entity.type
_entity.pdbx_description
1 polymer ?
#
loop_
_entity_poly.entity_id
_entity_poly.type
_entity_poly.pdbx_seq_one_letter_code
_entity_poly.pdbx_strand_id
1 'polypeptide(L)'
;MIQKIIADTGVKIDVEQDGRIFISVPGLQYEMGLKALQIIEGITKEVVVGTVYLGKVTRVEKYGASVEVLPGKEGLVHVSQLALERINLPQDVVSVGDEILVKVTEIDKQGRINLSRKEVIKEDASK
;
A
#
# COMPACT_ATOMS: atom_id res chain seq x y z
N MET A 1 12.33 7.22 10.28
CA MET A 1 11.01 6.76 10.79
C MET A 1 11.16 6.04 12.13
N ILE A 2 11.97 4.98 12.22
CA ILE A 2 12.19 4.21 13.46
C ILE A 2 12.76 5.05 14.62
N GLN A 3 13.75 5.91 14.38
CA GLN A 3 14.32 6.79 15.43
C GLN A 3 13.29 7.73 16.07
N LYS A 4 12.23 8.13 15.35
CA LYS A 4 11.16 8.98 15.88
C LYS A 4 10.21 8.19 16.78
N ILE A 5 9.93 6.94 16.42
CA ILE A 5 9.13 6.01 17.25
C ILE A 5 9.88 5.70 18.55
N ILE A 6 11.19 5.45 18.47
CA ILE A 6 12.06 5.24 19.65
C ILE A 6 12.02 6.46 20.58
N ALA A 7 12.06 7.67 20.03
CA ALA A 7 12.01 8.91 20.80
C ALA A 7 10.65 9.13 21.49
N ASP A 8 9.54 8.83 20.82
CA ASP A 8 8.18 9.03 21.36
C ASP A 8 7.74 7.93 22.33
N THR A 9 8.21 6.69 22.14
CA THR A 9 7.76 5.53 22.94
C THR A 9 8.79 5.05 23.98
N GLY A 10 10.05 5.51 23.90
CA GLY A 10 11.12 5.09 24.80
C GLY A 10 11.56 3.63 24.64
N VAL A 11 11.08 2.93 23.60
CA VAL A 11 11.39 1.52 23.35
C VAL A 11 12.66 1.38 22.49
N LYS A 12 13.45 0.34 22.74
CA LYS A 12 14.56 -0.05 21.86
C LYS A 12 14.01 -0.95 20.76
N ILE A 13 14.27 -0.60 19.50
CA ILE A 13 13.86 -1.38 18.34
C ILE A 13 15.12 -1.82 17.62
N ASP A 14 15.39 -3.12 17.62
CA ASP A 14 16.48 -3.74 16.87
C ASP A 14 15.88 -4.46 15.66
N VAL A 15 16.43 -4.21 14.47
CA VAL A 15 15.99 -4.85 13.22
C VAL A 15 17.13 -5.73 12.74
N GLU A 16 16.91 -7.03 12.70
CA GLU A 16 17.89 -7.99 12.19
C GLU A 16 17.85 -8.10 10.67
N GLN A 17 18.94 -8.57 10.07
CA GLN A 17 19.11 -8.67 8.62
C GLN A 17 18.19 -9.72 7.97
N ASP A 18 17.56 -10.58 8.76
CA ASP A 18 16.60 -11.58 8.32
C ASP A 18 15.14 -11.08 8.34
N GLY A 19 14.92 -9.80 8.70
CA GLY A 19 13.61 -9.18 8.75
C GLY A 19 12.89 -9.31 10.09
N ARG A 20 13.51 -9.92 11.12
CA ARG A 20 12.94 -9.95 12.47
C ARG A 20 13.13 -8.59 13.15
N ILE A 21 12.04 -8.09 13.75
CA ILE A 21 12.04 -6.86 14.52
C ILE A 21 11.91 -7.22 16.00
N PHE A 22 12.93 -6.90 16.80
CA PHE A 22 12.94 -7.07 18.23
C PHE A 22 12.59 -5.75 18.92
N ILE A 23 11.47 -5.72 19.63
CA ILE A 23 11.04 -4.57 20.42
C ILE A 23 11.37 -4.85 21.88
N SER A 24 12.38 -4.15 22.40
CA SER A 24 12.78 -4.21 23.81
C SER A 24 12.22 -3.01 24.56
N VAL A 25 11.36 -3.28 25.54
CA VAL A 25 10.73 -2.25 26.38
C VAL A 25 11.49 -2.14 27.70
N PRO A 26 12.20 -1.04 27.98
CA PRO A 26 12.87 -0.87 29.27
C PRO A 26 11.84 -0.56 30.37
N GLY A 27 11.73 -1.43 31.37
CA GLY A 27 10.89 -1.24 32.56
C GLY A 27 9.47 -1.80 32.46
N LEU A 28 8.52 -1.22 33.21
CA LEU A 28 7.11 -1.64 33.31
C LEU A 28 6.18 -1.00 32.26
N GLN A 29 6.75 -0.43 31.18
CA GLN A 29 6.02 0.35 30.18
C GLN A 29 5.41 -0.53 29.08
N TYR A 30 4.75 -1.63 29.46
CA TYR A 30 4.18 -2.62 28.54
C TYR A 30 3.23 -1.99 27.49
N GLU A 31 2.47 -0.96 27.89
CA GLU A 31 1.57 -0.22 27.00
C GLU A 31 2.31 0.53 25.87
N MET A 32 3.53 1.02 26.12
CA MET A 32 4.35 1.67 25.09
C MET A 32 4.89 0.64 24.10
N GLY A 33 5.23 -0.56 24.56
CA GLY A 33 5.59 -1.69 23.69
C GLY A 33 4.45 -2.09 22.76
N LEU A 34 3.23 -2.15 23.28
CA LEU A 34 2.03 -2.46 22.49
C LEU A 34 1.74 -1.37 21.44
N LYS A 35 1.86 -0.10 21.83
CA LYS A 35 1.74 1.04 20.89
C LYS A 35 2.81 0.98 19.81
N ALA A 36 4.06 0.70 20.18
CA ALA A 36 5.14 0.55 19.21
C ALA A 36 4.86 -0.58 18.23
N LEU A 37 4.36 -1.73 18.71
CA LEU A 37 3.93 -2.84 17.86
C LEU A 37 2.80 -2.42 16.91
N GLN A 38 1.74 -1.76 17.39
CA GLN A 38 0.65 -1.27 16.54
C GLN A 38 1.11 -0.24 15.49
N ILE A 39 2.02 0.66 15.88
CA ILE A 39 2.59 1.65 14.96
C ILE A 39 3.45 0.95 13.92
N ILE A 40 4.29 -0.02 14.33
CA ILE A 40 5.12 -0.81 13.44
C ILE A 40 4.22 -1.63 12.52
N GLU A 41 3.27 -2.42 13.01
CA GLU A 41 2.29 -3.16 12.20
C GLU A 41 1.48 -2.27 11.25
N GLY A 42 1.12 -1.06 11.69
CA GLY A 42 0.44 -0.08 10.84
C GLY A 42 1.32 0.45 9.71
N ILE A 43 2.63 0.58 9.95
CA ILE A 43 3.63 1.02 8.96
C ILE A 43 4.12 -0.16 8.10
N THR A 44 4.16 -1.37 8.66
CA THR A 44 4.60 -2.62 8.03
C THR A 44 3.44 -3.45 7.50
N LYS A 45 2.21 -2.90 7.43
CA LYS A 45 1.17 -3.44 6.54
C LYS A 45 1.65 -3.23 5.12
N GLU A 46 2.50 -4.15 4.70
CA GLU A 46 2.96 -4.26 3.35
C GLU A 46 1.75 -4.56 2.49
N VAL A 47 1.68 -3.85 1.38
CA VAL A 47 0.67 -4.12 0.38
C VAL A 47 0.92 -5.57 -0.08
N VAL A 48 -0.09 -6.43 0.05
CA VAL A 48 0.07 -7.85 -0.31
C VAL A 48 -0.20 -7.99 -1.81
N VAL A 49 0.80 -8.49 -2.54
CA VAL A 49 0.65 -8.85 -3.96
C VAL A 49 -0.46 -9.88 -4.11
N GLY A 50 -1.36 -9.67 -5.07
CA GLY A 50 -2.51 -10.52 -5.34
C GLY A 50 -3.78 -10.12 -4.56
N THR A 51 -3.70 -9.16 -3.64
CA THR A 51 -4.88 -8.69 -2.90
C THR A 51 -5.55 -7.52 -3.61
N VAL A 52 -6.88 -7.47 -3.54
CA VAL A 52 -7.70 -6.37 -4.05
C VAL A 52 -7.91 -5.33 -2.95
N TYR A 53 -7.64 -4.07 -3.28
CA TYR A 53 -7.84 -2.92 -2.40
C TYR A 53 -8.77 -1.92 -3.06
N LEU A 54 -9.55 -1.19 -2.25
CA LEU A 54 -10.26 0.00 -2.69
C LEU A 54 -9.29 1.17 -2.60
N GLY A 55 -8.85 1.67 -3.75
CA GLY A 55 -7.89 2.75 -3.83
C GLY A 55 -8.51 4.03 -4.37
N LYS A 56 -8.03 5.17 -3.87
CA LYS A 56 -8.48 6.49 -4.32
C LYS A 56 -7.51 7.08 -5.34
N VAL A 57 -8.04 7.53 -6.46
CA VAL A 57 -7.23 8.15 -7.53
C VAL A 57 -6.68 9.49 -7.04
N THR A 58 -5.36 9.59 -6.91
CA THR A 58 -4.67 10.82 -6.51
C THR A 58 -4.28 11.65 -7.72
N ARG A 59 -3.92 10.98 -8.83
CA ARG A 59 -3.44 11.62 -10.05
C ARG A 59 -3.81 10.81 -11.28
N VAL A 60 -4.18 11.48 -12.37
CA VAL A 60 -4.42 10.84 -13.66
C VAL A 60 -3.50 11.44 -14.70
N GLU A 61 -2.73 10.60 -15.40
CA GLU A 61 -1.83 10.97 -16.48
C GLU A 61 -2.27 10.32 -17.80
N LYS A 62 -1.61 10.65 -18.92
CA LYS A 62 -2.00 10.14 -20.25
C LYS A 62 -1.79 8.62 -20.42
N TYR A 63 -0.88 8.05 -19.64
CA TYR A 63 -0.48 6.63 -19.74
C TYR A 63 -1.00 5.78 -18.56
N GLY A 64 -1.68 6.38 -17.58
CA GLY A 64 -2.16 5.67 -16.40
C GLY A 64 -2.73 6.59 -15.32
N ALA A 65 -3.04 6.03 -14.16
CA ALA A 65 -3.51 6.74 -12.99
C ALA A 65 -2.79 6.27 -11.73
N SER A 66 -2.36 7.21 -10.89
CA SER A 66 -1.87 6.95 -9.54
C SER A 66 -3.06 6.82 -8.59
N VAL A 67 -3.04 5.75 -7.80
CA VAL A 67 -4.10 5.35 -6.90
C VAL A 67 -3.49 5.05 -5.55
N GLU A 68 -3.94 5.75 -4.53
CA GLU A 68 -3.56 5.51 -3.14
C GLU A 68 -4.44 4.39 -2.58
N VAL A 69 -3.81 3.26 -2.24
CA VAL A 69 -4.50 2.09 -1.67
C VAL A 69 -4.40 2.05 -0.14
N LEU A 70 -3.32 2.62 0.41
CA LEU A 70 -3.08 2.74 1.85
C LEU A 70 -2.32 4.05 2.12
N PRO A 71 -2.41 4.59 3.36
CA PRO A 71 -1.73 5.84 3.72
C PRO A 71 -0.21 5.75 3.48
N GLY A 72 0.30 6.55 2.54
CA GLY A 72 1.72 6.54 2.16
C GLY A 72 2.12 5.40 1.21
N LYS A 73 1.16 4.69 0.62
CA LYS A 73 1.35 3.63 -0.37
C LYS A 73 0.51 3.94 -1.61
N GLU A 74 1.14 4.60 -2.57
CA GLU A 74 0.57 4.83 -3.89
C GLU A 74 1.00 3.75 -4.86
N GLY A 75 0.06 3.31 -5.68
CA GLY A 75 0.33 2.47 -6.83
C GLY A 75 -0.07 3.11 -8.13
N LEU A 76 0.51 2.63 -9.22
CA LEU A 76 0.22 3.10 -10.56
C LEU A 76 -0.57 2.03 -11.32
N VAL A 77 -1.71 2.44 -11.88
CA VAL A 77 -2.51 1.65 -12.81
C VAL A 77 -2.18 2.12 -14.22
N HIS A 78 -1.62 1.24 -15.04
CA HIS A 78 -1.37 1.55 -16.44
C HIS A 78 -2.69 1.63 -17.23
N VAL A 79 -2.76 2.46 -18.28
CA VAL A 79 -3.99 2.64 -19.10
C VAL A 79 -4.53 1.32 -19.66
N SER A 80 -3.65 0.39 -20.02
CA SER A 80 -4.03 -0.94 -20.51
C SER A 80 -4.65 -1.86 -19.45
N GLN A 81 -4.46 -1.52 -18.17
CA GLN A 81 -4.94 -2.25 -16.99
C GLN A 81 -6.15 -1.58 -16.32
N LEU A 82 -6.58 -0.40 -16.79
CA LEU A 82 -7.75 0.32 -16.26
C LEU A 82 -9.07 -0.32 -16.69
N ALA A 83 -9.17 -0.79 -17.93
CA ALA A 83 -10.37 -1.43 -18.46
C ALA A 83 -10.01 -2.64 -19.32
N LEU A 84 -10.98 -3.55 -19.53
CA LEU A 84 -10.83 -4.67 -20.46
C LEU A 84 -10.71 -4.18 -21.90
N GLU A 85 -11.50 -3.18 -22.25
CA GLU A 85 -11.58 -2.55 -23.57
C GLU A 85 -10.42 -1.59 -23.84
N ARG A 86 -10.19 -1.27 -25.12
CA ARG A 86 -9.11 -0.38 -25.53
C ARG A 86 -9.55 1.07 -25.33
N ILE A 87 -9.09 1.66 -24.23
CA ILE A 87 -9.32 3.06 -23.90
C ILE A 87 -8.24 3.94 -24.52
N ASN A 88 -8.64 5.09 -25.07
CA ASN A 88 -7.70 6.09 -25.59
C ASN A 88 -7.13 6.99 -24.49
N LEU A 89 -7.95 7.35 -23.50
CA LEU A 89 -7.58 8.25 -22.41
C LEU A 89 -8.01 7.65 -21.06
N PRO A 90 -7.10 7.57 -20.06
CA PRO A 90 -7.44 7.18 -18.70
C PRO A 90 -8.53 8.05 -18.06
N GLN A 91 -8.53 9.34 -18.40
CA GLN A 91 -9.45 10.35 -17.86
C GLN A 91 -10.93 10.06 -18.18
N ASP A 92 -11.22 9.27 -19.22
CA ASP A 92 -12.59 8.90 -19.57
C ASP A 92 -13.15 7.80 -18.62
N VAL A 93 -12.28 7.11 -17.89
CA VAL A 93 -12.64 5.94 -17.06
C VAL A 93 -12.39 6.17 -15.57
N VAL A 94 -11.44 7.05 -15.24
CA VAL A 94 -11.10 7.41 -13.85
C VAL A 94 -10.82 8.89 -13.72
N SER A 95 -11.40 9.51 -12.70
CA SER A 95 -11.17 10.91 -12.32
C SER A 95 -10.37 11.00 -11.03
N VAL A 96 -9.67 12.12 -10.82
CA VAL A 96 -9.00 12.40 -9.55
C VAL A 96 -10.05 12.47 -8.45
N GLY A 97 -9.86 11.69 -7.38
CA GLY A 97 -10.79 11.56 -6.27
C GLY A 97 -11.70 10.34 -6.34
N ASP A 98 -11.76 9.64 -7.47
CA ASP A 98 -12.58 8.42 -7.60
C ASP A 98 -12.01 7.28 -6.77
N GLU A 99 -12.91 6.47 -6.21
CA GLU A 99 -12.56 5.24 -5.51
C GLU A 99 -12.76 4.05 -6.45
N ILE A 100 -11.68 3.33 -6.75
CA ILE A 100 -11.68 2.18 -7.65
C ILE A 100 -11.08 0.96 -6.98
N LEU A 101 -11.65 -0.21 -7.26
CA LEU A 101 -11.06 -1.48 -6.85
C LEU A 101 -9.89 -1.82 -7.77
N VAL A 102 -8.74 -2.10 -7.15
CA VAL A 102 -7.48 -2.38 -7.83
C VAL A 102 -6.80 -3.56 -7.16
N LYS A 103 -6.27 -4.48 -7.96
CA LYS A 103 -5.47 -5.60 -7.47
C LYS A 103 -4.00 -5.25 -7.57
N VAL A 104 -3.25 -5.62 -6.54
CA VAL A 104 -1.81 -5.43 -6.53
C VAL A 104 -1.16 -6.53 -7.34
N THR A 105 -0.47 -6.19 -8.42
CA THR A 105 0.19 -7.17 -9.28
C THR A 105 1.65 -7.35 -8.90
N GLU A 106 2.33 -6.28 -8.49
CA GLU A 106 3.75 -6.31 -8.16
C GLU A 106 4.11 -5.13 -7.25
N ILE A 107 5.18 -5.27 -6.48
CA ILE A 107 5.75 -4.20 -5.66
C ILE A 107 7.26 -4.17 -5.90
N ASP A 108 7.76 -3.03 -6.35
CA ASP A 108 9.18 -2.80 -6.57
C ASP A 108 9.89 -2.54 -5.23
N LYS A 109 11.21 -2.80 -5.17
CA LYS A 109 12.08 -2.51 -4.02
C LYS A 109 12.12 -1.04 -3.64
N GLN A 110 11.71 -0.14 -4.54
CA GLN A 110 11.53 1.29 -4.29
C GLN A 110 10.17 1.63 -3.64
N GLY A 111 9.32 0.65 -3.36
CA GLY A 111 7.99 0.84 -2.78
C GLY A 111 6.91 1.26 -3.76
N ARG A 112 7.19 1.21 -5.08
CA ARG A 112 6.20 1.46 -6.13
C ARG A 112 5.32 0.24 -6.31
N ILE A 113 4.01 0.44 -6.24
CA ILE A 113 3.03 -0.64 -6.34
C ILE A 113 2.44 -0.63 -7.74
N ASN A 114 2.55 -1.74 -8.47
CA ASN A 114 1.83 -1.91 -9.73
C ASN A 114 0.44 -2.45 -9.44
N LEU A 115 -0.56 -1.75 -9.98
CA LEU A 115 -1.96 -2.03 -9.76
C LEU A 115 -2.64 -2.39 -11.08
N SER A 116 -3.58 -3.33 -11.02
CA SER A 116 -4.44 -3.69 -12.15
C SER A 116 -5.90 -3.71 -11.73
N ARG A 117 -6.73 -2.94 -12.44
CA ARG A 117 -8.19 -3.01 -12.32
C ARG A 117 -8.77 -4.16 -13.14
N LYS A 118 -8.12 -4.50 -14.26
CA LYS A 118 -8.49 -5.59 -15.17
C LYS A 118 -8.54 -6.96 -14.48
N GLU A 119 -7.57 -7.23 -13.61
CA GLU A 119 -7.52 -8.46 -12.81
C GLU A 119 -8.72 -8.60 -11.87
N VAL A 120 -9.15 -7.50 -11.24
CA VAL A 120 -10.33 -7.49 -10.37
C VAL A 120 -11.57 -7.89 -11.16
N ILE A 121 -11.75 -7.30 -12.34
CA ILE A 121 -12.92 -7.57 -13.19
C ILE A 121 -12.94 -9.03 -13.68
N LYS A 122 -11.77 -9.62 -13.97
CA LYS A 122 -11.66 -11.03 -14.35
C LYS A 122 -11.97 -11.99 -13.20
N GLU A 123 -11.51 -11.66 -12.00
CA GLU A 123 -11.69 -12.50 -10.82
C GLU A 123 -13.16 -12.51 -10.35
N ASP A 124 -13.85 -11.38 -10.48
CA ASP A 124 -15.29 -11.27 -10.24
C ASP A 124 -16.11 -12.04 -11.29
N ALA A 125 -15.69 -12.03 -12.55
CA ALA A 125 -16.33 -12.79 -13.64
C ALA A 125 -16.08 -14.31 -13.58
N SER A 126 -15.17 -14.78 -12.72
CA SER A 126 -14.82 -16.20 -12.56
C SER A 126 -15.48 -16.85 -11.34
N LYS A 127 -16.34 -16.13 -10.60
CA LYS A 127 -17.20 -16.67 -9.54
C LYS A 127 -18.61 -16.92 -10.05
#